data_AF-A0A970YGY7-F1
#
_entry.id   AF-A0A970YGY7-F1
#
_cell.length_a   1.000
_cell.length_b   1.000
_cell.length_c   1.000
_cell.angle_alpha   90.00
_cell.angle_beta   90.00
_cell.angle_gamma   90.00
#
_symmetry.space_group_name_H-M   'P 1'
#
loop_
_entity.id
_entity.type
_entity.pdbx_description
1 polymer ?
#
loop_
_entity_poly.entity_id
_entity_poly.type
_entity_poly.pdbx_seq_one_letter_code
_entity_poly.pdbx_strand_id
1 'polypeptide(L)'
;MQKPETRIIVNPTAAAGAVGHEWPDLRSYLAGQGLQFSEAITEGPRHAIELAADAAAQGYDLVVAVGGDGTVNEVINGLCPDHSSTIRPEVGVISRGTGCDLARTLGLRDPRSAVSALTERRTLRVVDLGEIIMNGEGRQERR
;
A
#
# COMPACT_ATOMS: atom_id res chain seq x y z
N MET A 1 -13.36 -19.32 -9.17
CA MET A 1 -12.04 -19.30 -8.52
C MET A 1 -12.13 -18.31 -7.37
N GLN A 2 -11.69 -18.70 -6.16
CA GLN A 2 -11.72 -17.83 -4.99
C GLN A 2 -10.70 -16.70 -5.19
N LYS A 3 -11.12 -15.45 -5.05
CA LYS A 3 -10.28 -14.28 -5.25
C LYS A 3 -9.24 -14.21 -4.12
N PRO A 4 -7.95 -13.92 -4.40
CA PRO A 4 -6.98 -13.73 -3.34
C PRO A 4 -7.41 -12.55 -2.46
N GLU A 5 -7.34 -12.71 -1.14
CA GLU A 5 -7.73 -11.70 -0.15
C GLU A 5 -6.85 -10.44 -0.22
N THR A 6 -5.68 -10.53 -0.87
CA THR A 6 -4.65 -9.49 -0.89
C THR A 6 -4.37 -8.93 -2.30
N ARG A 7 -4.35 -7.59 -2.42
CA ARG A 7 -3.80 -6.88 -3.59
C ARG A 7 -2.50 -6.20 -3.20
N ILE A 8 -1.42 -6.43 -3.95
CA ILE A 8 -0.14 -5.76 -3.77
C ILE A 8 0.04 -4.72 -4.87
N ILE A 9 0.19 -3.45 -4.49
CA ILE A 9 0.43 -2.33 -5.40
C ILE A 9 1.91 -1.97 -5.31
N VAL A 10 2.61 -2.05 -6.44
CA VAL A 10 4.07 -1.90 -6.50
C VAL A 10 4.42 -0.68 -7.32
N ASN A 11 5.19 0.23 -6.73
CA ASN A 11 5.86 1.29 -7.47
C ASN A 11 7.29 0.87 -7.84
N PRO A 12 7.55 0.41 -9.08
CA PRO A 12 8.86 -0.11 -9.45
C PRO A 12 9.93 0.98 -9.51
N THR A 13 9.53 2.25 -9.67
CA THR A 13 10.45 3.39 -9.75
C THR A 13 10.87 3.94 -8.39
N ALA A 14 10.21 3.50 -7.31
CA ALA A 14 10.53 3.90 -5.95
C ALA A 14 11.97 3.52 -5.56
N ALA A 15 12.56 4.32 -4.65
CA ALA A 15 13.94 4.19 -4.21
C ALA A 15 14.95 4.12 -5.38
N ALA A 16 14.81 5.03 -6.34
CA ALA A 16 15.66 5.09 -7.54
C ALA A 16 15.66 3.78 -8.36
N GLY A 17 14.52 3.07 -8.41
CA GLY A 17 14.37 1.82 -9.16
C GLY A 17 14.72 0.56 -8.38
N ALA A 18 15.21 0.67 -7.14
CA ALA A 18 15.56 -0.49 -6.32
C ALA A 18 14.35 -1.42 -6.07
N VAL A 19 13.15 -0.85 -5.89
CA VAL A 19 11.92 -1.64 -5.72
C VAL A 19 11.65 -2.53 -6.93
N GLY A 20 11.74 -1.99 -8.15
CA GLY A 20 11.53 -2.77 -9.37
C GLY A 20 12.55 -3.89 -9.54
N HIS A 21 13.82 -3.64 -9.15
CA HIS A 21 14.87 -4.65 -9.20
C HIS A 21 14.65 -5.79 -8.20
N GLU A 22 14.20 -5.48 -6.99
CA GLU A 22 14.04 -6.45 -5.89
C GLU A 22 12.66 -7.14 -5.90
N TRP A 23 11.68 -6.57 -6.60
CA TRP A 23 10.31 -7.08 -6.64
C TRP A 23 10.22 -8.56 -7.04
N PRO A 24 10.91 -9.07 -8.07
CA PRO A 24 10.83 -10.49 -8.44
C PRO A 24 11.21 -11.44 -7.30
N ASP A 25 12.26 -11.09 -6.54
CA ASP A 25 12.74 -11.90 -5.41
C ASP A 25 11.76 -11.81 -4.23
N LEU A 26 11.29 -10.61 -3.91
CA LEU A 26 10.30 -10.39 -2.86
C LEU A 26 8.98 -11.11 -3.17
N ARG A 27 8.50 -11.01 -4.41
CA ARG A 27 7.29 -11.69 -4.91
C ARG A 27 7.42 -13.20 -4.74
N SER A 28 8.55 -13.76 -5.13
CA SER A 28 8.83 -15.20 -5.01
C SER A 28 8.88 -15.62 -3.54
N TYR A 29 9.49 -14.81 -2.69
CA TYR A 29 9.53 -15.04 -1.25
C TYR A 29 8.13 -15.01 -0.61
N LEU A 30 7.33 -13.98 -0.90
CA LEU A 30 5.95 -13.84 -0.42
C LEU A 30 5.09 -15.06 -0.80
N ALA A 31 5.17 -15.47 -2.07
CA ALA A 31 4.45 -16.65 -2.55
C ALA A 31 4.96 -17.93 -1.87
N GLY A 32 6.27 -18.06 -1.67
CA GLY A 32 6.89 -19.18 -0.95
C GLY A 32 6.53 -19.25 0.54
N GLN A 33 6.15 -18.12 1.14
CA GLN A 33 5.57 -18.07 2.49
C GLN A 33 4.06 -18.36 2.53
N GLY A 34 3.44 -18.68 1.37
CA GLY A 34 2.03 -19.05 1.26
C GLY A 34 1.06 -17.88 1.11
N LEU A 35 1.56 -16.64 0.99
CA LEU A 35 0.69 -15.49 0.77
C LEU A 35 0.02 -15.59 -0.61
N GLN A 36 -1.32 -15.58 -0.64
CA GLN A 36 -2.10 -15.52 -1.86
C GLN A 36 -2.40 -14.06 -2.20
N PHE A 37 -1.88 -13.57 -3.32
CA PHE A 37 -2.05 -12.19 -3.72
C PHE A 37 -2.15 -12.01 -5.24
N SER A 38 -2.76 -10.91 -5.65
CA SER A 38 -2.62 -10.35 -7.00
C SER A 38 -1.71 -9.12 -6.97
N GLU A 39 -0.88 -8.94 -7.99
CA GLU A 39 -0.01 -7.77 -8.12
C GLU A 39 -0.58 -6.74 -9.11
N ALA A 40 -0.35 -5.45 -8.82
CA ALA A 40 -0.61 -4.35 -9.73
C ALA A 40 0.58 -3.39 -9.71
N ILE A 41 1.14 -3.10 -10.88
CA ILE A 41 2.33 -2.27 -11.03
C ILE A 41 1.88 -0.85 -11.41
N THR A 42 2.35 0.16 -10.69
CA THR A 42 2.06 1.56 -11.05
C THR A 42 2.83 1.96 -12.30
N GLU A 43 2.19 2.75 -13.15
CA GLU A 43 2.76 3.24 -14.41
C GLU A 43 3.23 4.71 -14.33
N GLY A 44 2.85 5.42 -13.26
CA GLY A 44 3.21 6.82 -13.08
C GLY A 44 2.67 7.40 -11.78
N PRO A 45 2.90 8.71 -11.54
CA PRO A 45 2.39 9.41 -10.36
C PRO A 45 0.88 9.26 -10.23
N ARG A 46 0.38 9.13 -9.00
CA ARG A 46 -1.04 8.99 -8.65
C ARG A 46 -1.71 7.70 -9.10
N HIS A 47 -1.06 6.84 -9.88
CA HIS A 47 -1.67 5.59 -10.34
C HIS A 47 -1.95 4.63 -9.16
N ALA A 48 -1.21 4.71 -8.03
CA ALA A 48 -1.54 3.88 -6.87
C ALA A 48 -2.88 4.25 -6.21
N ILE A 49 -3.36 5.49 -6.37
CA ILE A 49 -4.71 5.91 -5.92
C ILE A 49 -5.77 5.10 -6.68
N GLU A 50 -5.66 5.04 -8.01
CA GLU A 50 -6.62 4.36 -8.87
C GLU A 50 -6.62 2.86 -8.62
N LEU A 51 -5.44 2.25 -8.49
CA LEU A 51 -5.30 0.82 -8.19
C LEU A 51 -5.84 0.44 -6.80
N ALA A 52 -5.69 1.32 -5.81
CA ALA A 52 -6.22 1.10 -4.47
C ALA A 52 -7.74 1.25 -4.44
N ALA A 53 -8.29 2.26 -5.12
CA ALA A 53 -9.73 2.42 -5.27
C ALA A 53 -10.37 1.21 -5.99
N ASP A 54 -9.74 0.71 -7.05
CA ASP A 54 -10.13 -0.53 -7.72
C ASP A 54 -10.12 -1.72 -6.74
N ALA A 55 -9.07 -1.86 -5.93
CA ALA A 55 -9.00 -2.93 -4.96
C ALA A 55 -10.13 -2.86 -3.91
N ALA A 56 -10.44 -1.68 -3.40
CA ALA A 56 -11.57 -1.49 -2.49
C ALA A 56 -12.91 -1.85 -3.18
N ALA A 57 -13.13 -1.36 -4.41
CA ALA A 57 -14.35 -1.63 -5.17
C ALA A 57 -14.54 -3.12 -5.50
N GLN A 58 -13.44 -3.84 -5.74
CA GLN A 58 -13.48 -5.28 -5.96
C GLN A 58 -13.65 -6.08 -4.65
N GLY A 59 -13.57 -5.46 -3.48
CA GLY A 59 -13.68 -6.12 -2.17
C GLY A 59 -12.47 -6.98 -1.82
N TYR A 60 -11.26 -6.42 -1.93
CA TYR A 60 -10.08 -7.03 -1.29
C TYR A 60 -10.10 -6.76 0.23
N ASP A 61 -9.60 -7.70 1.03
CA ASP A 61 -9.51 -7.53 2.48
C ASP A 61 -8.22 -6.80 2.90
N LEU A 62 -7.16 -6.94 2.10
CA LEU A 62 -5.84 -6.35 2.36
C LEU A 62 -5.27 -5.72 1.09
N VAL A 63 -4.79 -4.48 1.20
CA VAL A 63 -4.02 -3.79 0.17
C VAL A 63 -2.63 -3.48 0.69
N VAL A 64 -1.60 -3.98 0.02
CA VAL A 64 -0.19 -3.80 0.41
C VAL A 64 0.48 -2.81 -0.53
N ALA A 65 1.03 -1.73 0.00
CA ALA A 65 1.85 -0.78 -0.74
C ALA A 65 3.32 -1.20 -0.71
N VAL A 66 3.95 -1.36 -1.88
CA VAL A 66 5.39 -1.63 -2.03
C VAL A 66 6.04 -0.43 -2.74
N GLY A 67 6.78 0.38 -2.00
CA GLY A 67 7.30 1.65 -2.51
C GLY A 67 7.87 2.56 -1.42
N GLY A 68 7.86 3.87 -1.65
CA GLY A 68 8.19 4.87 -0.63
C GLY A 68 6.95 5.46 0.04
N ASP A 69 7.14 6.47 0.91
CA ASP A 69 6.04 7.16 1.61
C ASP A 69 4.98 7.74 0.64
N GLY A 70 5.39 8.24 -0.53
CA GLY A 70 4.46 8.72 -1.55
C GLY A 70 3.52 7.63 -2.08
N THR A 71 4.03 6.43 -2.31
CA THR A 71 3.20 5.28 -2.75
C THR A 71 2.22 4.87 -1.66
N VAL A 72 2.66 4.88 -0.40
CA VAL A 72 1.78 4.59 0.75
C VAL A 72 0.67 5.64 0.85
N ASN A 73 1.02 6.93 0.73
CA ASN A 73 0.05 8.02 0.75
C ASN A 73 -0.98 7.91 -0.38
N GLU A 74 -0.53 7.58 -1.60
CA GLU A 74 -1.43 7.36 -2.74
C GLU A 74 -2.39 6.19 -2.47
N VAL A 75 -1.91 5.07 -1.93
CA VAL A 75 -2.77 3.93 -1.58
C VAL A 75 -3.81 4.33 -0.52
N ILE A 76 -3.40 5.00 0.55
CA ILE A 76 -4.32 5.46 1.60
C ILE A 76 -5.41 6.37 1.02
N ASN A 77 -5.02 7.33 0.17
CA ASN A 77 -5.97 8.24 -0.48
C ASN A 77 -6.94 7.52 -1.44
N GLY A 78 -6.50 6.45 -2.12
CA GLY A 78 -7.38 5.61 -2.94
C GLY A 78 -8.39 4.77 -2.14
N LEU A 79 -8.03 4.34 -0.93
CA LEU A 79 -8.92 3.60 -0.02
C LEU A 79 -9.86 4.51 0.80
N CYS A 80 -9.51 5.79 0.91
CA CYS A 80 -10.21 6.77 1.73
C CYS A 80 -10.65 8.03 0.95
N PRO A 81 -11.30 7.94 -0.23
CA PRO A 81 -11.59 9.11 -1.05
C PRO A 81 -12.46 10.17 -0.34
N ASP A 82 -13.38 9.71 0.52
CA ASP A 82 -14.28 10.59 1.28
C ASP A 82 -13.94 10.68 2.78
N HIS A 83 -12.82 10.08 3.22
CA HIS A 83 -12.41 9.93 4.64
C HIS A 83 -13.50 9.39 5.60
N SER A 84 -14.65 8.90 5.07
CA SER A 84 -15.85 8.53 5.83
C SER A 84 -16.32 7.07 5.68
N SER A 85 -15.84 6.30 4.70
CA SER A 85 -16.25 4.90 4.54
C SER A 85 -15.87 4.00 5.73
N THR A 86 -16.85 3.29 6.25
CA THR A 86 -16.76 2.44 7.44
C THR A 86 -16.16 1.05 7.16
N ILE A 87 -16.09 0.65 5.88
CA ILE A 87 -15.51 -0.63 5.44
C ILE A 87 -14.36 -0.28 4.50
N ARG A 88 -13.14 -0.64 4.88
CA ARG A 88 -11.94 -0.46 4.07
C ARG A 88 -11.06 -1.70 4.18
N PRO A 89 -10.34 -2.06 3.10
CA PRO A 89 -9.27 -3.04 3.21
C PRO A 89 -8.26 -2.58 4.26
N GLU A 90 -7.68 -3.54 4.98
CA GLU A 90 -6.49 -3.30 5.78
C GLU A 90 -5.34 -2.81 4.89
N VAL A 91 -4.42 -2.02 5.45
CA VAL A 91 -3.27 -1.50 4.72
C VAL A 91 -1.99 -2.16 5.21
N GLY A 92 -1.33 -2.86 4.30
CA GLY A 92 0.03 -3.36 4.48
C GLY A 92 1.05 -2.41 3.87
N VAL A 93 2.25 -2.35 4.45
CA VAL A 93 3.32 -1.47 3.97
C VAL A 93 4.63 -2.23 3.91
N ILE A 94 5.24 -2.26 2.72
CA ILE A 94 6.62 -2.69 2.50
C ILE A 94 7.37 -1.48 1.93
N SER A 95 7.95 -0.69 2.82
CA SER A 95 8.66 0.52 2.42
C SER A 95 10.10 0.24 2.03
N ARG A 96 10.53 0.81 0.89
CA ARG A 96 11.95 0.93 0.49
C ARG A 96 12.20 2.38 0.09
N GLY A 97 13.28 2.97 0.60
CA GLY A 97 13.65 4.37 0.37
C GLY A 97 14.27 5.05 1.59
N THR A 98 14.62 6.33 1.46
CA THR A 98 15.23 7.13 2.53
C THR A 98 14.20 7.65 3.55
N GLY A 99 13.04 8.11 3.07
CA GLY A 99 11.84 8.40 3.87
C GLY A 99 10.96 7.16 3.94
N CYS A 100 11.21 6.31 4.93
CA CYS A 100 10.35 5.17 5.29
C CYS A 100 9.73 5.45 6.65
N ASP A 101 9.18 6.65 6.84
CA ASP A 101 8.85 7.16 8.17
C ASP A 101 7.67 6.39 8.78
N LEU A 102 6.70 5.99 7.96
CA LEU A 102 5.59 5.16 8.44
C LEU A 102 6.06 3.76 8.82
N ALA A 103 6.82 3.08 7.96
CA ALA A 103 7.38 1.76 8.29
C ALA A 103 8.29 1.81 9.52
N ARG A 104 9.07 2.90 9.70
CA ARG A 104 9.92 3.11 10.88
C ARG A 104 9.10 3.30 12.15
N THR A 105 8.02 4.08 12.08
CA THR A 105 7.09 4.31 13.20
C THR A 105 6.36 3.03 13.60
N LEU A 106 6.03 2.19 12.63
CA LEU A 106 5.37 0.90 12.84
C LEU A 106 6.34 -0.25 13.21
N GLY A 107 7.66 0.00 13.23
CA GLY A 107 8.68 -1.02 13.55
C GLY A 107 9.00 -2.01 12.42
N LEU A 108 8.52 -1.76 11.20
CA LEU A 108 8.61 -2.64 10.02
C LEU A 108 9.91 -2.41 9.21
N ARG A 109 11.06 -2.29 9.88
CA ARG A 109 12.33 -1.91 9.22
C ARG A 109 12.92 -3.00 8.32
N ASP A 110 12.60 -4.25 8.63
CA ASP A 110 13.11 -5.40 7.89
C ASP A 110 12.00 -5.96 6.99
N PRO A 111 12.25 -6.11 5.67
CA PRO A 111 11.27 -6.66 4.74
C PRO A 111 10.71 -8.01 5.18
N ARG A 112 11.52 -8.88 5.81
CA ARG A 112 11.04 -10.19 6.29
C ARG A 112 10.07 -10.02 7.46
N SER A 113 10.36 -9.10 8.36
CA SER A 113 9.44 -8.73 9.45
C SER A 113 8.12 -8.16 8.92
N ALA A 114 8.16 -7.36 7.84
CA ALA A 114 6.94 -6.92 7.15
C ALA A 114 6.19 -8.09 6.51
N VAL A 115 6.88 -9.03 5.87
CA VAL A 115 6.27 -10.25 5.32
C VAL A 115 5.62 -11.09 6.41
N SER A 116 6.29 -11.37 7.53
CA SER A 116 5.71 -12.10 8.67
C SER A 116 4.50 -11.39 9.25
N ALA A 117 4.53 -10.05 9.35
CA ALA A 117 3.38 -9.28 9.79
C ALA A 117 2.16 -9.45 8.85
N LEU A 118 2.40 -9.50 7.53
CA LEU A 118 1.37 -9.70 6.51
C LEU A 118 0.82 -11.13 6.49
N THR A 119 1.68 -12.14 6.59
CA THR A 119 1.26 -13.55 6.53
C THR A 119 0.58 -14.00 7.81
N GLU A 120 1.04 -13.52 8.96
CA GLU A 120 0.52 -13.94 10.25
C GLU A 120 -0.64 -13.07 10.75
N ARG A 121 -0.93 -11.93 10.08
CA ARG A 121 -1.93 -10.91 10.47
C ARG A 121 -1.86 -10.50 11.95
N ARG A 122 -0.68 -10.61 12.59
CA ARG A 122 -0.54 -10.47 14.05
C ARG A 122 -0.47 -9.02 14.54
N THR A 123 -0.27 -8.05 13.64
CA THR A 123 -0.06 -6.65 14.01
C THR A 123 -1.03 -5.74 13.27
N LEU A 124 -2.31 -5.81 13.65
CA LEU A 124 -3.28 -4.77 13.33
C LEU A 124 -3.11 -3.61 14.29
N ARG A 125 -2.90 -2.42 13.76
CA ARG A 125 -2.90 -1.18 14.53
C ARG A 125 -3.85 -0.18 13.88
N VAL A 126 -4.65 0.47 14.72
CA VAL A 126 -5.41 1.65 14.31
C VAL A 126 -4.42 2.81 14.23
N VAL A 127 -4.44 3.53 13.11
CA VAL A 127 -3.60 4.70 12.86
C VAL A 127 -4.52 5.84 12.46
N ASP A 128 -4.34 7.02 13.08
CA ASP A 128 -5.08 8.21 12.73
C ASP A 128 -4.63 8.75 11.36
N LEU A 129 -5.59 9.14 10.53
CA LEU A 129 -5.33 9.79 9.24
C LEU A 129 -5.60 11.29 9.36
N GLY A 130 -4.59 12.08 9.00
CA GLY A 130 -4.77 13.52 8.80
C GLY A 130 -5.50 13.77 7.48
N GLU A 131 -6.45 14.69 7.50
CA GLU A 131 -7.15 15.17 6.30
C GLU A 131 -6.77 16.63 6.05
N ILE A 132 -6.30 16.93 4.85
CA ILE A 132 -6.01 18.29 4.40
C ILE A 132 -6.96 18.64 3.25
N ILE A 133 -7.79 19.66 3.49
CA ILE A 133 -8.68 20.24 2.48
C ILE A 133 -8.05 21.55 1.99
N MET A 134 -7.64 21.56 0.72
CA MET A 134 -7.13 22.76 0.06
C MET A 134 -8.22 23.36 -0.84
N ASN A 135 -8.53 24.63 -0.60
CA ASN A 135 -9.47 25.40 -1.42
C ASN A 135 -8.65 26.31 -2.36
N GLY A 136 -8.54 25.92 -3.63
CA GLY A 136 -7.99 26.77 -4.70
C GLY A 136 -9.09 27.51 -5.46
N GLU A 137 -8.72 28.40 -6.39
CA GLU A 137 -9.64 29.13 -7.29
C GLU A 137 -10.55 28.17 -8.07
N GLY A 138 -11.68 27.78 -7.46
CA GLY A 138 -12.71 26.91 -8.05
C GLY A 138 -12.49 25.39 -7.92
N ARG A 139 -11.41 24.91 -7.29
CA ARG A 139 -11.17 23.46 -7.10
C ARG A 139 -10.85 23.13 -5.65
N GLN A 140 -11.61 22.21 -5.07
CA GLN A 140 -11.32 21.60 -3.78
C GLN A 140 -10.46 20.35 -4.01
N GLU A 141 -9.29 20.28 -3.37
CA GLU A 141 -8.44 19.09 -3.35
C GLU A 141 -8.37 18.55 -1.91
N ARG A 142 -8.54 17.23 -1.77
CA ARG A 142 -8.44 16.49 -0.50
C ARG A 142 -7.19 15.61 -0.52
N ARG A 143 -6.44 15.56 0.58
CA ARG A 143 -5.20 14.78 0.73
C ARG A 143 -5.04 14.21 2.12
#